data_AF-A0A3L6PP99-F1
#
_entry.id   AF-A0A3L6PP99-F1
#
_cell.length_a   1.000
_cell.length_b   1.000
_cell.length_c   1.000
_cell.angle_alpha   90.00
_cell.angle_beta   90.00
_cell.angle_gamma   90.00
#
_symmetry.space_group_name_H-M   'P 1'
#
loop_
_entity.id
_entity.type
_entity.pdbx_description
1 polymer ?
#
loop_
_entity_poly.entity_id
_entity_poly.type
_entity_poly.pdbx_seq_one_letter_code
_entity_poly.pdbx_strand_id
1 'polypeptide(L)'
;METSKWGGVDRETAERCRHGKRPRRLLCWDGNNTGRRYLACPLRGKSNMCDFISWVDDQWPPMFQQVAASIWEVVGKFKKKPDDLQVDLLEAIQLRNDAVEEKEAILSEKQELLLENQRLERELTMRTRLAQTTCNTLQNRINNEVYDKKMLYGFILCMFGVMVAILFGIVLKK
;
A
#
# COMPACT_ATOMS: atom_id res chain seq x y z
N MET A 1 18.54 7.90 -41.80
CA MET A 1 18.33 6.44 -41.87
C MET A 1 18.81 5.93 -43.23
N GLU A 2 19.30 4.69 -43.32
CA GLU A 2 19.71 4.09 -44.60
C GLU A 2 18.62 3.13 -45.11
N THR A 3 18.56 2.90 -46.41
CA THR A 3 17.68 1.91 -47.06
C THR A 3 18.52 0.99 -47.93
N SER A 4 17.94 -0.13 -48.38
CA SER A 4 18.60 -1.05 -49.31
C SER A 4 19.06 -0.40 -50.61
N LYS A 5 18.39 0.69 -51.04
CA LYS A 5 18.71 1.43 -52.27
C LYS A 5 19.54 2.70 -52.03
N TRP A 6 19.64 3.18 -50.79
CA TRP A 6 20.33 4.41 -50.44
C TRP A 6 20.95 4.33 -49.04
N GLY A 7 22.25 4.13 -48.99
CA GLY A 7 23.00 3.95 -47.75
C GLY A 7 24.51 3.80 -48.01
N GLY A 8 25.28 3.60 -46.94
CA GLY A 8 26.72 3.45 -47.02
C GLY A 8 27.50 4.74 -47.29
N VAL A 9 28.83 4.60 -47.35
CA VAL A 9 29.74 5.71 -47.65
C VAL A 9 29.61 6.07 -49.12
N ASP A 10 29.36 7.35 -49.40
CA ASP A 10 29.29 7.88 -50.76
C ASP A 10 30.67 7.82 -51.42
N ARG A 11 30.73 7.19 -52.60
CA ARG A 11 31.95 7.06 -53.40
C ARG A 11 31.96 7.91 -54.66
N GLU A 12 30.83 8.50 -55.01
CA GLU A 12 30.61 9.25 -56.24
C GLU A 12 31.00 10.72 -56.07
N THR A 13 30.70 11.30 -54.90
CA THR A 13 31.03 12.68 -54.58
C THR A 13 32.51 12.87 -54.23
N ALA A 14 33.06 13.99 -54.65
CA ALA A 14 34.36 14.46 -54.20
C ALA A 14 34.32 15.12 -52.82
N GLU A 15 33.13 15.41 -52.29
CA GLU A 15 32.95 16.06 -50.99
C GLU A 15 33.58 15.27 -49.84
N ARG A 16 33.96 16.00 -48.79
CA ARG A 16 34.50 15.47 -47.55
C ARG A 16 33.84 16.19 -46.39
N CYS A 17 33.55 15.46 -45.31
CA CYS A 17 33.14 16.10 -44.07
C CYS A 17 34.32 16.85 -43.43
N ARG A 18 34.09 17.59 -42.34
CA ARG A 18 35.14 18.36 -41.64
C ARG A 18 36.32 17.50 -41.13
N HIS A 19 36.12 16.19 -41.01
CA HIS A 19 37.19 15.24 -40.65
C HIS A 19 37.98 14.71 -41.85
N GLY A 20 37.76 15.25 -43.06
CA GLY A 20 38.41 14.78 -44.29
C GLY A 20 37.95 13.39 -44.77
N LYS A 21 36.86 12.85 -44.20
CA LYS A 21 36.31 11.54 -44.57
C LYS A 21 35.20 11.69 -45.61
N ARG A 22 35.05 10.68 -46.48
CA ARG A 22 33.93 10.62 -47.43
C ARG A 22 32.59 10.55 -46.69
N PRO A 23 31.58 11.33 -47.09
CA PRO A 23 30.31 11.36 -46.39
C PRO A 23 29.52 10.06 -46.59
N ARG A 24 28.47 9.88 -45.81
CA ARG A 24 27.55 8.73 -45.83
C ARG A 24 26.20 9.17 -46.35
N ARG A 25 25.58 8.34 -47.18
CA ARG A 25 24.24 8.52 -47.74
C ARG A 25 23.18 8.23 -46.69
N LEU A 26 22.30 9.19 -46.45
CA LEU A 26 21.21 9.09 -45.47
C LEU A 26 19.90 9.63 -46.06
N LEU A 27 18.78 9.12 -45.57
CA LEU A 27 17.46 9.72 -45.70
C LEU A 27 17.07 10.44 -44.40
N CYS A 28 16.42 11.60 -44.56
CA CYS A 28 15.76 12.32 -43.48
C CYS A 28 14.39 11.67 -43.22
N TRP A 29 14.09 11.43 -41.94
CA TRP A 29 12.89 10.71 -41.51
C TRP A 29 12.19 11.46 -40.37
N ASP A 30 12.16 12.78 -40.51
CA ASP A 30 11.56 13.71 -39.56
C ASP A 30 11.33 15.08 -40.19
N GLY A 31 10.28 15.77 -39.72
CA GLY A 31 9.98 17.15 -40.07
C GLY A 31 9.84 17.42 -41.58
N ASN A 32 10.17 18.65 -41.96
CA ASN A 32 9.89 19.24 -43.27
C ASN A 32 10.69 18.62 -44.43
N ASN A 33 11.79 17.92 -44.12
CA ASN A 33 12.67 17.31 -45.10
C ASN A 33 12.50 15.80 -45.18
N THR A 34 11.43 15.26 -44.60
CA THR A 34 11.10 13.84 -44.64
C THR A 34 11.18 13.30 -46.07
N GLY A 35 11.87 12.16 -46.21
CA GLY A 35 12.08 11.49 -47.49
C GLY A 35 13.22 12.05 -48.33
N ARG A 36 13.81 13.21 -47.99
CA ARG A 36 14.94 13.77 -48.74
C ARG A 36 16.24 13.03 -48.41
N ARG A 37 17.05 12.83 -49.45
CA ARG A 37 18.39 12.26 -49.37
C ARG A 37 19.41 13.35 -49.06
N TYR A 38 20.31 13.04 -48.14
CA TYR A 38 21.44 13.88 -47.78
C TYR A 38 22.70 13.06 -47.52
N LEU A 39 23.83 13.75 -47.60
CA LEU A 39 25.15 13.29 -47.25
C LEU A 39 25.51 13.86 -45.89
N ALA A 40 26.04 13.02 -45.00
CA ALA A 40 26.49 13.45 -43.68
C ALA A 40 27.81 12.82 -43.27
N CYS A 41 28.38 13.30 -42.16
CA CYS A 41 29.58 12.71 -41.58
C CYS A 41 29.40 11.19 -41.35
N PRO A 42 30.36 10.34 -41.77
CA PRO A 42 30.22 8.89 -41.65
C PRO A 42 30.49 8.36 -40.24
N LEU A 43 31.00 9.20 -39.33
CA LEU A 43 31.32 8.85 -37.95
C LEU A 43 30.03 8.69 -37.13
N ARG A 44 30.01 7.69 -36.25
CA ARG A 44 28.87 7.36 -35.37
C ARG A 44 29.16 7.84 -33.94
N GLY A 45 28.13 8.34 -33.25
CA GLY A 45 28.21 8.84 -31.87
C GLY A 45 28.21 10.38 -31.79
N LYS A 46 27.48 10.94 -30.81
CA LYS A 46 27.23 12.39 -30.69
C LYS A 46 28.50 13.23 -30.54
N SER A 47 29.54 12.72 -29.88
CA SER A 47 30.78 13.46 -29.62
C SER A 47 31.77 13.47 -30.79
N ASN A 48 31.62 12.57 -31.77
CA ASN A 48 32.58 12.35 -32.86
C ASN A 48 32.01 12.72 -34.23
N MET A 49 30.78 13.23 -34.30
CA MET A 49 30.13 13.62 -35.54
C MET A 49 30.28 15.14 -35.75
N CYS A 50 30.73 15.54 -36.93
CA CYS A 50 30.65 16.95 -37.33
C CYS A 50 29.27 17.23 -37.96
N ASP A 51 28.90 18.49 -37.97
CA ASP A 51 27.66 19.06 -38.52
C ASP A 51 27.62 19.12 -40.06
N PHE A 52 28.52 18.42 -40.76
CA PHE A 52 28.49 18.36 -42.22
C PHE A 52 27.20 17.71 -42.71
N ILE A 53 26.44 18.47 -43.52
CA ILE A 53 25.23 18.04 -44.21
C ILE A 53 25.25 18.65 -45.62
N SER A 54 25.02 17.81 -46.64
CA SER A 54 24.82 18.24 -48.03
C SER A 54 23.59 17.54 -48.60
N TRP A 55 22.62 18.29 -49.12
CA TRP A 55 21.36 17.73 -49.64
C TRP A 55 21.53 17.27 -51.09
N VAL A 56 21.07 16.05 -51.39
CA VAL A 56 21.12 15.48 -52.74
C VAL A 56 19.86 15.83 -53.53
N ASP A 57 18.71 15.80 -52.87
CA ASP A 57 17.44 16.16 -53.49
C ASP A 57 17.17 17.66 -53.31
N ASP A 58 16.47 18.26 -54.27
CA ASP A 58 15.96 19.62 -54.14
C ASP A 58 15.05 19.78 -52.92
N GLN A 59 14.88 21.02 -52.48
CA GLN A 59 13.95 21.32 -51.41
C GLN A 59 12.52 21.02 -51.88
N TRP A 60 11.75 20.37 -51.01
CA TRP A 60 10.34 20.16 -51.28
C TRP A 60 9.60 21.49 -51.41
N PRO A 61 8.55 21.54 -52.27
CA PRO A 61 7.66 22.70 -52.32
C PRO A 61 7.10 23.02 -50.92
N PRO A 62 6.87 24.31 -50.59
CA PRO A 62 6.42 24.73 -49.26
C PRO A 62 5.19 23.96 -48.74
N MET A 63 4.23 23.66 -49.63
CA MET A 63 3.04 22.88 -49.29
C MET A 63 3.39 21.48 -48.77
N PHE A 64 4.32 20.79 -49.41
CA PHE A 64 4.72 19.45 -48.97
C PHE A 64 5.48 19.50 -47.64
N GLN A 65 6.32 20.52 -47.44
CA GLN A 65 7.01 20.73 -46.16
C GLN A 65 6.02 20.93 -45.00
N GLN A 66 4.94 21.69 -45.21
CA GLN A 66 3.89 21.88 -44.21
C GLN A 66 3.13 20.59 -43.90
N VAL A 67 2.75 19.82 -44.92
CA VAL A 67 2.08 18.53 -44.74
C VAL A 67 2.98 17.56 -43.98
N ALA A 68 4.26 17.44 -44.36
CA ALA A 68 5.22 16.58 -43.67
C ALA A 68 5.40 17.00 -42.20
N ALA A 69 5.50 18.30 -41.92
CA ALA A 69 5.58 18.82 -40.56
C ALA A 69 4.36 18.45 -39.72
N SER A 70 3.15 18.65 -40.27
CA SER A 70 1.89 18.34 -39.59
C SER A 70 1.75 16.85 -39.29
N ILE A 71 2.13 15.97 -40.23
CA ILE A 71 2.15 14.53 -40.00
C ILE A 71 3.06 14.17 -38.82
N TRP A 72 4.27 14.74 -38.76
CA TRP A 72 5.18 14.47 -37.65
C TRP A 72 4.71 15.05 -36.31
N GLU A 73 3.99 16.17 -36.31
CA GLU A 73 3.32 16.68 -35.11
C GLU A 73 2.28 15.68 -34.60
N VAL A 74 1.43 15.16 -35.49
CA VAL A 74 0.43 14.14 -35.16
C VAL A 74 1.09 12.86 -34.66
N VAL A 75 2.12 12.36 -35.35
CA VAL A 75 2.92 11.21 -34.90
C VAL A 75 3.54 11.48 -33.53
N GLY A 76 4.02 12.70 -33.28
CA GLY A 76 4.54 13.12 -31.99
C GLY A 76 3.49 13.00 -30.87
N LYS A 77 2.25 13.45 -31.11
CA LYS A 77 1.14 13.30 -30.17
C LYS A 77 0.82 11.82 -29.91
N PHE A 78 0.81 11.00 -30.95
CA PHE A 78 0.57 9.55 -30.82
C PHE A 78 1.70 8.80 -30.13
N LYS A 79 2.94 9.29 -30.18
CA LYS A 79 4.07 8.72 -29.41
C LYS A 79 4.04 9.13 -27.95
N LYS A 80 3.68 10.38 -27.64
CA LYS A 80 3.57 10.86 -26.26
C LYS A 80 2.45 10.18 -25.48
N LYS A 81 1.27 10.02 -26.10
CA LYS A 81 0.10 9.42 -25.44
C LYS A 81 0.35 8.04 -24.80
N PRO A 82 0.98 7.05 -25.45
CA PRO A 82 1.27 5.75 -24.84
C PRO A 82 2.35 5.84 -23.76
N ASP A 83 3.32 6.75 -23.89
CA ASP A 83 4.32 7.00 -22.84
C ASP A 83 3.65 7.59 -21.60
N ASP A 84 2.77 8.58 -21.77
CA ASP A 84 1.99 9.19 -20.68
C ASP A 84 1.07 8.14 -20.02
N LEU A 85 0.34 7.35 -20.82
CA LEU A 85 -0.51 6.26 -20.30
C LEU A 85 0.30 5.18 -19.58
N GLN A 86 1.54 4.90 -20.02
CA GLN A 86 2.43 3.96 -19.34
C GLN A 86 2.87 4.52 -17.99
N VAL A 87 3.19 5.81 -17.92
CA VAL A 87 3.53 6.50 -16.66
C VAL A 87 2.33 6.47 -15.71
N ASP A 88 1.13 6.83 -16.17
CA ASP A 88 -0.09 6.80 -15.37
C ASP A 88 -0.39 5.37 -14.85
N LEU A 89 -0.20 4.35 -15.69
CA LEU A 89 -0.38 2.96 -15.29
C LEU A 89 0.63 2.53 -14.22
N LEU A 90 1.90 2.94 -14.36
CA LEU A 90 2.94 2.65 -13.38
C LEU A 90 2.64 3.33 -12.04
N GLU A 91 2.19 4.58 -12.06
CA GLU A 91 1.77 5.32 -10.86
C GLU A 91 0.58 4.63 -10.17
N ALA A 92 -0.44 4.22 -10.94
CA ALA A 92 -1.58 3.48 -10.39
C ALA A 92 -1.17 2.13 -9.77
N ILE A 93 -0.19 1.43 -10.36
CA ILE A 93 0.36 0.19 -9.80
C ILE A 93 1.09 0.47 -8.48
N GLN A 94 1.87 1.54 -8.40
CA GLN A 94 2.58 1.93 -7.17
C GLN A 94 1.58 2.22 -6.04
N LEU A 95 0.59 3.08 -6.31
CA LEU A 95 -0.46 3.41 -5.34
C LEU A 95 -1.20 2.15 -4.85
N ARG A 96 -1.49 1.21 -5.76
CA ARG A 96 -2.13 -0.05 -5.37
C ARG A 96 -1.23 -0.89 -4.46
N ASN A 97 0.06 -0.98 -4.77
CA ASN A 97 1.00 -1.77 -3.98
C ASN A 97 1.16 -1.18 -2.57
N ASP A 98 1.30 0.15 -2.45
CA ASP A 98 1.40 0.84 -1.16
C ASP A 98 0.14 0.60 -0.31
N ALA A 99 -1.06 0.69 -0.92
CA ALA A 99 -2.32 0.40 -0.24
C ALA A 99 -2.46 -1.06 0.19
N VAL A 100 -1.87 -2.01 -0.55
CA VAL A 100 -1.85 -3.42 -0.16
C VAL A 100 -0.91 -3.64 1.03
N GLU A 101 0.27 -3.03 1.02
CA GLU A 101 1.23 -3.10 2.12
C GLU A 101 0.62 -2.52 3.41
N GLU A 102 -0.01 -1.35 3.34
CA GLU A 102 -0.71 -0.76 4.49
C GLU A 102 -1.84 -1.67 5.00
N LYS A 103 -2.63 -2.25 4.10
CA LYS A 103 -3.71 -3.18 4.46
C LYS A 103 -3.17 -4.44 5.14
N GLU A 104 -2.04 -4.98 4.68
CA GLU A 104 -1.40 -6.14 5.29
C GLU A 104 -0.87 -5.81 6.69
N ALA A 105 -0.26 -4.64 6.88
CA ALA A 105 0.17 -4.16 8.19
C ALA A 105 -1.02 -4.03 9.16
N ILE A 106 -2.11 -3.37 8.74
CA ILE A 106 -3.34 -3.25 9.56
C ILE A 106 -3.90 -4.64 9.91
N LEU A 107 -3.87 -5.59 8.97
CA LEU A 107 -4.38 -6.93 9.20
C LEU A 107 -3.53 -7.70 10.23
N SER A 108 -2.21 -7.54 10.22
CA SER A 108 -1.33 -8.10 11.24
C SER A 108 -1.60 -7.51 12.63
N GLU A 109 -1.68 -6.18 12.75
CA GLU A 109 -1.97 -5.50 14.02
C GLU A 109 -3.34 -5.90 14.58
N LYS A 110 -4.35 -5.99 13.71
CA LYS A 110 -5.69 -6.47 14.09
C LYS A 110 -5.64 -7.89 14.66
N GLN A 111 -4.81 -8.77 14.08
CA GLN A 111 -4.68 -10.14 14.56
C GLN A 111 -4.03 -10.20 15.95
N GLU A 112 -3.04 -9.36 16.21
CA GLU A 112 -2.41 -9.23 17.53
C GLU A 112 -3.40 -8.71 18.58
N LEU A 113 -4.17 -7.67 18.24
CA LEU A 113 -5.21 -7.12 19.11
C LEU A 113 -6.32 -8.13 19.42
N LEU A 114 -6.67 -9.01 18.47
CA LEU A 114 -7.64 -10.08 18.73
C LEU A 114 -7.10 -11.10 19.74
N LEU A 115 -5.82 -11.46 19.64
CA LEU A 115 -5.18 -12.37 20.60
C LEU A 115 -5.09 -11.74 21.99
N GLU A 116 -4.74 -10.45 22.07
CA GLU A 116 -4.69 -9.71 23.32
C GLU A 116 -6.07 -9.57 23.97
N ASN A 117 -7.10 -9.24 23.20
CA ASN A 117 -8.48 -9.19 23.71
C ASN A 117 -8.92 -10.54 24.29
N GLN A 118 -8.64 -11.65 23.61
CA GLN A 118 -8.94 -12.99 24.14
C GLN A 118 -8.20 -13.27 25.45
N ARG A 119 -6.96 -12.79 25.59
CA ARG A 119 -6.19 -12.93 26.83
C ARG A 119 -6.82 -12.12 27.97
N LEU A 120 -7.18 -10.86 27.70
CA LEU A 120 -7.81 -9.98 28.68
C LEU A 120 -9.18 -10.51 29.12
N GLU A 121 -9.99 -11.05 28.19
CA GLU A 121 -11.27 -11.67 28.51
C GLU A 121 -11.11 -12.88 29.45
N ARG A 122 -10.10 -13.72 29.22
CA ARG A 122 -9.80 -14.86 30.10
C ARG A 122 -9.38 -14.39 31.49
N GLU A 123 -8.53 -13.38 31.56
CA GLU A 123 -8.07 -12.81 32.83
C GLU A 123 -9.24 -12.17 33.60
N LEU A 124 -10.08 -11.40 32.93
CA LEU A 124 -11.28 -10.82 33.50
C LEU A 124 -12.23 -11.91 34.02
N THR A 125 -12.46 -12.97 33.24
CA THR A 125 -13.29 -14.10 33.63
C THR A 125 -12.75 -14.80 34.89
N MET A 126 -11.44 -15.00 34.98
CA MET A 126 -10.82 -15.59 36.17
C MET A 126 -10.97 -14.68 37.39
N ARG A 127 -10.67 -13.38 37.25
CA ARG A 127 -10.80 -12.39 38.34
C ARG A 127 -12.24 -12.32 38.86
N THR A 128 -13.23 -12.30 37.96
CA THR A 128 -14.65 -12.27 38.34
C THR A 128 -15.06 -13.55 39.08
N ARG A 129 -14.60 -14.73 38.65
CA ARG A 129 -14.88 -15.99 39.36
C ARG A 129 -14.27 -16.04 40.76
N LEU A 130 -13.03 -15.57 40.90
CA LEU A 130 -12.37 -15.48 42.20
C LEU A 130 -13.15 -14.54 43.13
N ALA A 131 -13.46 -13.32 42.67
CA ALA A 131 -14.25 -12.36 43.44
C ALA A 131 -15.60 -12.96 43.87
N GLN A 132 -16.33 -13.60 42.95
CA GLN A 132 -17.63 -14.21 43.26
C GLN A 132 -17.50 -15.34 44.29
N THR A 133 -16.48 -16.19 44.18
CA THR A 133 -16.23 -17.27 45.14
C THR A 133 -15.92 -16.73 46.54
N THR A 134 -15.09 -15.69 46.61
CA THR A 134 -14.74 -15.02 47.88
C THR A 134 -15.97 -14.35 48.49
N CYS A 135 -16.76 -13.61 47.72
CA CYS A 135 -18.00 -12.98 48.17
C CYS A 135 -19.00 -14.04 48.67
N ASN A 136 -19.23 -15.12 47.93
CA ASN A 136 -20.12 -16.20 48.35
C ASN A 136 -19.65 -16.88 49.65
N THR A 137 -18.35 -17.10 49.79
CA THR A 137 -17.77 -17.69 51.01
C THR A 137 -17.97 -16.78 52.21
N LEU A 138 -17.73 -15.48 52.05
CA LEU A 138 -17.98 -14.48 53.09
C LEU A 138 -19.47 -14.40 53.44
N GLN A 139 -20.35 -14.38 52.44
CA GLN A 139 -21.80 -14.39 52.64
C GLN A 139 -22.25 -15.61 53.45
N ASN A 140 -21.72 -16.80 53.13
CA ASN A 140 -22.03 -18.03 53.85
C ASN A 140 -21.53 -17.99 55.30
N ARG A 141 -20.32 -17.45 55.54
CA ARG A 141 -19.80 -17.27 56.90
C ARG A 141 -20.69 -16.33 57.72
N ILE A 142 -21.07 -15.19 57.15
CA ILE A 142 -21.98 -14.23 57.79
C ILE A 142 -23.33 -14.89 58.10
N ASN A 143 -23.90 -15.62 57.14
CA ASN A 143 -25.18 -16.30 57.32
C ASN A 143 -25.12 -17.37 58.42
N ASN A 144 -24.05 -18.16 58.46
CA ASN A 144 -23.84 -19.17 59.50
C ASN A 144 -23.67 -18.52 60.88
N GLU A 145 -22.86 -17.46 61.00
CA GLU A 145 -22.73 -16.73 62.26
C GLU A 145 -24.06 -16.15 62.74
N VAL A 146 -24.87 -15.62 61.83
CA VAL A 146 -26.21 -15.11 62.15
C VAL A 146 -27.13 -16.25 62.60
N TYR A 147 -27.08 -17.40 61.92
CA TYR A 147 -27.87 -18.58 62.27
C TYR A 147 -27.49 -19.12 63.66
N ASP A 148 -26.19 -19.27 63.94
CA ASP A 148 -25.69 -19.76 65.22
C ASP A 148 -26.10 -18.82 66.36
N LYS A 149 -26.00 -17.49 66.15
CA LYS A 149 -26.50 -16.50 67.12
C LYS A 149 -28.00 -16.66 67.36
N LYS A 150 -28.81 -16.84 66.31
CA LYS A 150 -30.26 -17.07 66.45
C LYS A 150 -30.58 -18.35 67.23
N MET A 151 -29.87 -19.45 66.96
CA MET A 151 -30.02 -20.71 67.69
C MET A 151 -29.65 -20.55 69.17
N LEU A 152 -28.55 -19.85 69.47
CA LEU A 152 -28.15 -19.54 70.83
C LEU A 152 -29.20 -18.73 71.58
N TYR A 153 -29.72 -17.66 70.97
CA TYR A 153 -30.82 -16.87 71.55
C TYR A 153 -32.07 -17.73 71.80
N GLY A 154 -32.41 -18.63 70.89
CA GLY A 154 -33.51 -19.59 71.07
C GLY A 154 -33.30 -20.52 72.27
N PHE A 155 -32.09 -21.07 72.42
CA PHE A 155 -31.76 -21.94 73.55
C PHE A 155 -31.84 -21.20 74.89
N ILE A 156 -31.29 -19.98 74.97
CA ILE A 156 -31.35 -19.13 76.15
C ILE A 156 -32.82 -18.86 76.53
N LEU A 157 -33.67 -18.48 75.57
CA LEU A 157 -35.10 -18.24 75.82
C LEU A 157 -35.83 -19.49 76.34
N CYS A 158 -35.55 -20.68 75.80
CA CYS A 158 -36.10 -21.93 76.32
C CYS A 158 -35.69 -22.22 77.76
N MET A 159 -34.40 -22.05 78.09
CA MET A 159 -33.90 -22.26 79.46
C MET A 159 -34.56 -21.30 80.45
N PHE A 160 -34.72 -20.03 80.08
CA PHE A 160 -35.48 -19.07 80.89
C PHE A 160 -36.93 -19.52 81.09
N GLY A 161 -37.61 -20.00 80.04
CA GLY A 161 -38.97 -20.52 80.14
C GLY A 161 -39.09 -21.70 81.13
N VAL A 162 -38.15 -22.65 81.09
CA VAL A 162 -38.11 -23.79 82.02
C VAL A 162 -37.87 -23.32 83.46
N MET A 163 -36.93 -22.41 83.67
CA MET A 163 -36.65 -21.84 85.00
C MET A 163 -37.88 -21.16 85.60
N VAL A 164 -38.59 -20.37 84.80
CA VAL A 164 -39.85 -19.72 85.21
C VAL A 164 -40.91 -20.76 85.56
N ALA A 165 -41.11 -21.79 84.73
CA ALA A 165 -42.06 -22.87 85.00
C ALA A 165 -41.76 -23.63 86.30
N ILE A 166 -40.48 -23.91 86.59
CA ILE A 166 -40.06 -24.55 87.85
C ILE A 166 -40.36 -23.64 89.05
N LEU A 167 -40.02 -22.35 88.96
CA LEU A 167 -40.30 -21.38 90.03
C LEU A 167 -41.80 -21.28 90.32
N PHE A 168 -42.64 -21.16 89.30
CA PHE A 168 -44.10 -21.17 89.47
C PHE A 168 -44.61 -22.51 90.01
N GLY A 169 -44.07 -23.63 89.54
CA GLY A 169 -44.42 -24.97 90.04
C GLY A 169 -44.08 -25.17 91.52
N ILE A 170 -42.97 -24.60 92.01
CA ILE A 170 -42.59 -24.63 93.43
C ILE A 170 -43.49 -23.70 94.25
N VAL A 171 -43.83 -22.52 93.73
CA VAL A 171 -44.70 -21.55 94.41
C VAL A 171 -46.14 -22.06 94.53
N LEU A 172 -46.65 -22.76 93.51
CA LEU A 172 -48.01 -23.32 93.51
C LEU A 172 -48.17 -24.64 94.28
N LYS A 173 -47.05 -25.27 94.70
CA LYS A 173 -47.06 -26.52 95.49
C LYS A 173 -46.96 -26.29 97.01
N LYS A 174 -46.95 -25.02 97.43
CA LYS A 174 -47.15 -24.58 98.83
C LYS A 174 -48.57 -24.09 99.01
#